data_AF-A0A5E4JHR5-F1
#
_entry.id   AF-A0A5E4JHR5-F1
#
_cell.length_a   1.000
_cell.length_b   1.000
_cell.length_c   1.000
_cell.angle_alpha   90.00
_cell.angle_beta   90.00
_cell.angle_gamma   90.00
#
_symmetry.space_group_name_H-M   'P 1'
#
loop_
_entity.id
_entity.type
_entity.pdbx_description
1 polymer ?
#
loop_
_entity_poly.entity_id
_entity_poly.type
_entity_poly.pdbx_seq_one_letter_code
_entity_poly.pdbx_strand_id
1 'polypeptide(L)'
;MQASRLLGLVAIVAVLAILIYLLASSTGQGSIVISIPSTTSSISLSTSITLPTSTTSIVQNTTVQTSIAPTTVFQASNVTFIINNSQGPATIAPFQQMISFDPHSIPFPSLTTADLGNIRFYEGPSELYSWCESGCGVNSTAAVFWVRLPSGIPANSLTSVNLTRFSILANYDSYAGEAPQLSSSYGQHDNGANVFAFYDNFAERKLDTRTWSLTTNSIGAPALGGGLTIATNGLNATLGIATVESFDPLTYVYEAKGALTSLSQSSSVPQFIQILGSGTRQSITLCPKTSSVCLSNVIMELNATADIAPASAVYSNSTAASYHTYSLWATLYDTRAQIDYGSNVLNQGNYLPSAYGHLAMGITGKSGNASIAYYYARIRAQPPFGVMPVASQQ
;
A
#
# COMPACT_ATOMS: atom_id res chain seq x y z
N MET A 1 -5.28 25.57 21.02
CA MET A 1 -5.94 24.88 22.17
C MET A 1 -7.21 25.59 22.70
N GLN A 2 -7.49 26.86 22.36
CA GLN A 2 -8.69 27.56 22.88
C GLN A 2 -9.92 27.58 21.95
N ALA A 3 -9.78 27.48 20.62
CA ALA A 3 -10.91 27.69 19.70
C ALA A 3 -11.93 26.51 19.64
N SER A 4 -11.50 25.26 19.79
CA SER A 4 -12.40 24.09 19.75
C SER A 4 -13.12 23.83 21.08
N ARG A 5 -12.50 24.18 22.21
CA ARG A 5 -13.22 24.33 23.47
C ARG A 5 -14.24 25.47 23.38
N LEU A 6 -13.92 26.55 22.65
CA LEU A 6 -14.84 27.66 22.44
C LEU A 6 -16.08 27.27 21.63
N LEU A 7 -15.98 26.48 20.55
CA LEU A 7 -17.18 26.14 19.75
C LEU A 7 -18.12 25.14 20.44
N GLY A 8 -17.59 24.11 21.11
CA GLY A 8 -18.41 23.20 21.92
C GLY A 8 -19.06 23.93 23.10
N LEU A 9 -18.31 24.83 23.74
CA LEU A 9 -18.84 25.70 24.79
C LEU A 9 -19.85 26.71 24.22
N VAL A 10 -19.67 27.25 23.01
CA VAL A 10 -20.59 28.20 22.36
C VAL A 10 -21.89 27.53 21.97
N ALA A 11 -21.88 26.28 21.49
CA ALA A 11 -23.11 25.53 21.24
C ALA A 11 -23.86 25.23 22.54
N ILE A 12 -23.13 24.81 23.59
CA ILE A 12 -23.71 24.56 24.93
C ILE A 12 -24.25 25.87 25.54
N VAL A 13 -23.52 26.98 25.41
CA VAL A 13 -23.89 28.31 25.92
C VAL A 13 -25.08 28.90 25.15
N ALA A 14 -25.14 28.73 23.82
CA ALA A 14 -26.29 29.14 23.02
C ALA A 14 -27.54 28.35 23.39
N VAL A 15 -27.41 27.03 23.60
CA VAL A 15 -28.51 26.19 24.08
C VAL A 15 -28.92 26.59 25.49
N LEU A 16 -27.98 26.83 26.41
CA LEU A 16 -28.28 27.31 27.76
C LEU A 16 -28.95 28.70 27.76
N ALA A 17 -28.52 29.62 26.89
CA ALA A 17 -29.10 30.96 26.79
C ALA A 17 -30.56 30.92 26.29
N ILE A 18 -30.85 30.06 25.30
CA ILE A 18 -32.22 29.81 24.82
C ILE A 18 -33.06 29.16 25.93
N LEU A 19 -32.48 28.22 26.69
CA LEU A 19 -33.14 27.54 27.81
C LEU A 19 -33.49 28.50 28.95
N ILE A 20 -32.54 29.37 29.33
CA ILE A 20 -32.70 30.39 30.36
C ILE A 20 -33.76 31.42 29.94
N TYR A 21 -33.76 31.84 28.67
CA TYR A 21 -34.77 32.75 28.13
C TYR A 21 -36.17 32.15 28.18
N LEU A 22 -36.31 30.87 27.79
CA LEU A 22 -37.60 30.16 27.85
C LEU A 22 -38.09 29.98 29.30
N LEU A 23 -37.21 29.59 30.23
CA LEU A 23 -37.52 29.46 31.65
C LEU A 23 -37.89 30.79 32.31
N ALA A 24 -37.20 31.88 31.95
CA ALA A 24 -37.49 33.23 32.46
C ALA A 24 -38.82 33.79 31.93
N SER A 25 -39.29 33.31 30.78
CA SER A 25 -40.57 33.74 30.17
C SER A 25 -41.80 32.96 30.66
N SER A 26 -41.62 31.86 31.41
CA SER A 26 -42.72 31.03 31.89
C SER A 26 -42.93 31.18 33.41
N THR A 27 -44.14 31.54 33.84
CA THR A 27 -44.53 31.62 35.27
C THR A 27 -44.89 30.26 35.89
N GLY A 28 -44.46 29.14 35.29
CA GLY A 28 -44.86 27.78 35.68
C GLY A 28 -43.67 26.85 35.92
N GLN A 29 -43.84 25.85 36.80
CA GLN A 29 -42.87 24.77 36.98
C GLN A 29 -42.92 23.83 35.77
N GLY A 30 -41.86 23.82 34.96
CA GLY A 30 -41.69 22.90 33.83
C GLY A 30 -40.49 21.97 34.02
N SER A 31 -40.58 20.74 33.51
CA SER A 31 -39.47 19.78 33.49
C SER A 31 -38.93 19.63 32.07
N ILE A 32 -37.62 19.74 31.90
CA ILE A 32 -36.95 19.57 30.60
C ILE A 32 -36.26 18.20 30.60
N VAL A 33 -36.59 17.36 29.61
CA VAL A 33 -35.94 16.06 29.41
C VAL A 33 -35.06 16.13 28.17
N ILE A 34 -33.75 15.97 28.35
CA ILE A 34 -32.77 15.93 27.25
C ILE A 34 -32.41 14.46 27.02
N SER A 35 -32.77 13.91 25.87
CA SER A 35 -32.36 12.57 25.45
C SER A 35 -31.27 12.67 24.39
N ILE A 36 -30.06 12.18 24.71
CA ILE A 36 -28.94 12.12 23.76
C ILE A 36 -28.87 10.68 23.24
N PRO A 37 -29.25 10.39 21.98
CA PRO A 37 -29.13 9.04 21.44
C PRO A 37 -27.64 8.66 21.28
N SER A 38 -27.31 7.42 21.60
CA SER A 38 -25.92 6.93 21.64
C SER A 38 -25.29 6.65 20.27
N THR A 39 -26.01 6.83 19.15
CA THR A 39 -25.57 6.26 17.85
C THR A 39 -25.85 7.09 16.58
N THR A 40 -26.06 8.41 16.62
CA THR A 40 -26.09 9.22 15.38
C THR A 40 -25.41 10.57 15.48
N SER A 41 -24.93 11.05 14.32
CA SER A 41 -24.33 12.37 14.04
C SER A 41 -25.32 13.55 14.14
N SER A 42 -26.34 13.43 14.98
CA SER A 42 -27.38 14.45 15.19
C SER A 42 -27.79 14.48 16.66
N ILE A 43 -27.75 15.66 17.29
CA ILE A 43 -28.35 15.88 18.61
C ILE A 43 -29.80 16.30 18.39
N SER A 44 -30.75 15.49 18.83
CA SER A 44 -32.17 15.83 18.84
C SER A 44 -32.56 16.35 20.23
N LEU A 45 -32.86 17.66 20.35
CA LEU A 45 -33.45 18.21 21.57
C LEU A 45 -34.97 18.20 21.46
N SER A 46 -35.64 17.57 22.43
CA SER A 46 -37.09 17.62 22.61
C SER A 46 -37.42 18.33 23.91
N THR A 47 -38.12 19.46 23.85
CA THR A 47 -38.59 20.19 25.04
C THR A 47 -40.09 20.05 25.18
N SER A 48 -40.58 19.55 26.32
CA SER A 48 -41.99 19.57 26.68
C SER A 48 -42.23 20.59 27.79
N ILE A 49 -43.13 21.55 27.57
CA ILE A 49 -43.54 22.52 28.60
C ILE A 49 -44.98 22.20 29.00
N THR A 50 -45.21 21.93 30.28
CA THR A 50 -46.55 21.73 30.83
C THR A 50 -46.91 22.94 31.68
N LEU A 51 -47.84 23.78 31.22
CA LEU A 51 -48.31 24.92 32.02
C LEU A 51 -49.36 24.44 33.05
N PRO A 52 -49.26 24.86 34.32
CA PRO A 52 -50.31 24.62 35.28
C PRO A 52 -51.35 25.73 35.11
N THR A 53 -52.42 25.42 34.38
CA THR A 53 -53.79 26.01 34.38
C THR A 53 -54.30 26.29 32.97
N SER A 54 -55.54 25.81 32.73
CA SER A 54 -56.30 25.76 31.48
C SER A 54 -55.99 24.57 30.54
N THR A 55 -57.07 23.93 30.10
CA THR A 55 -57.20 22.56 29.58
C THR A 55 -56.66 22.33 28.16
N THR A 56 -55.56 22.99 27.78
CA THR A 56 -54.93 22.79 26.47
C THR A 56 -53.42 22.68 26.62
N SER A 57 -52.92 21.45 26.59
CA SER A 57 -51.50 21.15 26.43
C SER A 57 -51.07 21.49 24.99
N ILE A 58 -50.32 22.57 24.80
CA ILE A 58 -49.68 22.88 23.53
C ILE A 58 -48.35 22.11 23.49
N VAL A 59 -48.29 21.03 22.71
CA VAL A 59 -47.04 20.33 22.41
C VAL A 59 -46.42 20.98 21.17
N GLN A 60 -45.44 21.87 21.36
CA GLN A 60 -44.61 22.36 20.27
C GLN A 60 -43.34 21.49 20.15
N ASN A 61 -43.34 20.57 19.20
CA ASN A 61 -42.14 19.84 18.82
C ASN A 61 -41.32 20.71 17.86
N THR A 62 -40.27 21.35 18.36
CA THR A 62 -39.32 22.08 17.52
C THR A 62 -38.10 21.20 17.27
N THR A 63 -38.01 20.60 16.09
CA THR A 63 -36.86 19.77 15.71
C THR A 63 -35.76 20.66 15.14
N VAL A 64 -34.70 20.93 15.92
CA VAL A 64 -33.50 21.59 15.39
C VAL A 64 -32.57 20.51 14.82
N GLN A 65 -32.65 20.27 13.51
CA GLN A 65 -31.67 19.43 12.81
C GLN A 65 -30.42 20.24 12.50
N THR A 66 -29.36 20.06 13.29
CA THR A 66 -28.01 20.48 12.89
C THR A 66 -27.29 19.26 12.33
N SER A 67 -27.09 19.22 11.01
CA SER A 67 -26.20 18.25 10.39
C SER A 67 -24.77 18.70 10.63
N ILE A 68 -24.10 18.15 11.63
CA ILE A 68 -22.65 18.28 11.72
C ILE A 68 -22.09 17.23 10.76
N ALA A 69 -21.66 17.66 9.58
CA ALA A 69 -20.86 16.78 8.72
C ALA A 69 -19.68 16.25 9.55
N PRO A 70 -19.38 14.94 9.55
CA PRO A 70 -18.24 14.40 10.26
C PRO A 70 -16.96 14.74 9.49
N THR A 71 -16.61 16.03 9.47
CA THR A 71 -15.37 16.56 8.88
C THR A 71 -14.48 17.20 9.94
N THR A 72 -14.66 16.84 11.21
CA THR A 72 -13.71 17.23 12.25
C THR A 72 -12.48 16.32 12.17
N VAL A 73 -11.56 16.69 11.29
CA VAL A 73 -10.17 16.23 11.35
C VAL A 73 -9.65 16.61 12.73
N PHE A 74 -9.61 15.64 13.63
CA PHE A 74 -8.91 15.80 14.90
C PHE A 74 -7.43 15.63 14.56
N GLN A 75 -6.75 16.71 14.15
CA GLN A 75 -5.30 16.73 13.95
C GLN A 75 -4.63 16.58 15.34
N ALA A 76 -4.61 15.35 15.86
CA ALA A 76 -3.89 14.99 17.06
C ALA A 76 -2.41 14.90 16.71
N SER A 77 -1.59 15.75 17.33
CA SER A 77 -0.11 15.71 17.37
C SER A 77 0.55 15.07 16.16
N ASN A 78 1.01 15.90 15.21
CA ASN A 78 1.71 15.42 14.02
C ASN A 78 3.05 14.80 14.42
N VAL A 79 3.29 13.56 13.96
CA VAL A 79 4.62 12.95 14.00
C VAL A 79 5.33 13.36 12.72
N THR A 80 6.53 13.94 12.83
CA THR A 80 7.29 14.35 11.65
C THR A 80 8.34 13.30 11.32
N PHE A 81 8.35 12.84 10.06
CA PHE A 81 9.44 12.07 9.50
C PHE A 81 10.32 13.00 8.67
N ILE A 82 11.60 13.03 9.00
CA ILE A 82 12.62 13.67 8.16
C ILE A 82 13.20 12.61 7.26
N ILE A 83 13.09 12.84 5.96
CA ILE A 83 13.65 11.98 4.92
C ILE A 83 14.94 12.61 4.42
N ASN A 84 16.05 11.91 4.59
CA ASN A 84 17.37 12.37 4.19
C ASN A 84 17.84 11.67 2.91
N ASN A 85 17.97 12.44 1.83
CA ASN A 85 18.74 12.03 0.67
C ASN A 85 20.16 12.57 0.80
N SER A 86 21.06 11.77 1.37
CA SER A 86 22.49 12.10 1.50
C SER A 86 23.30 11.83 0.23
N GLN A 87 22.63 11.57 -0.89
CA GLN A 87 23.25 11.10 -2.12
C GLN A 87 23.37 12.24 -3.14
N GLY A 88 24.35 12.12 -4.04
CA GLY A 88 24.66 13.13 -5.06
C GLY A 88 23.55 13.37 -6.10
N PRO A 89 22.80 12.36 -6.56
CA PRO A 89 21.62 12.53 -7.40
C PRO A 89 20.33 12.75 -6.61
N ALA A 90 19.41 13.51 -7.17
CA ALA A 90 18.03 13.59 -6.70
C ALA A 90 17.28 12.28 -6.99
N THR A 91 16.19 12.03 -6.25
CA THR A 91 15.25 10.96 -6.62
C THR A 91 14.38 11.41 -7.81
N ILE A 92 13.85 10.44 -8.54
CA ILE A 92 12.97 10.70 -9.68
C ILE A 92 11.57 11.03 -9.16
N ALA A 93 10.95 12.07 -9.72
CA ALA A 93 9.60 12.50 -9.39
C ALA A 93 8.56 11.85 -10.33
N PRO A 94 7.47 11.26 -9.83
CA PRO A 94 7.17 11.03 -8.41
C PRO A 94 8.00 9.89 -7.83
N PHE A 95 8.31 9.96 -6.52
CA PHE A 95 9.10 8.97 -5.80
C PHE A 95 8.27 8.24 -4.75
N GLN A 96 8.42 6.92 -4.65
CA GLN A 96 7.77 6.12 -3.61
C GLN A 96 8.74 5.94 -2.44
N GLN A 97 8.55 6.70 -1.37
CA GLN A 97 9.35 6.61 -0.15
C GLN A 97 8.82 5.51 0.77
N MET A 98 9.69 4.60 1.19
CA MET A 98 9.38 3.66 2.27
C MET A 98 9.58 4.34 3.63
N ILE A 99 8.55 4.32 4.48
CA ILE A 99 8.60 4.79 5.87
C ILE A 99 8.26 3.60 6.77
N SER A 100 9.15 3.31 7.72
CA SER A 100 8.91 2.30 8.73
C SER A 100 9.04 2.88 10.13
N PHE A 101 8.09 2.51 10.99
CA PHE A 101 8.02 2.98 12.38
C PHE A 101 7.30 1.96 13.24
N ASP A 102 7.53 2.00 14.56
CA ASP A 102 6.74 1.27 15.53
C ASP A 102 5.44 2.06 15.82
N PRO A 103 4.24 1.53 15.52
CA PRO A 103 2.99 2.21 15.84
C PRO A 103 2.83 2.62 17.30
N HIS A 104 3.46 1.92 18.25
CA HIS A 104 3.45 2.29 19.68
C HIS A 104 4.29 3.53 19.99
N SER A 105 5.26 3.87 19.13
CA SER A 105 6.10 5.06 19.29
C SER A 105 5.38 6.35 18.89
N ILE A 106 4.19 6.26 18.28
CA ILE A 106 3.36 7.42 17.96
C ILE A 106 2.67 7.90 19.25
N PRO A 107 2.73 9.21 19.58
CA PRO A 107 2.03 9.75 20.74
C PRO A 107 0.52 9.49 20.73
N PHE A 108 -0.03 9.12 21.89
CA PHE A 108 -1.45 8.80 22.08
C PHE A 108 -1.93 7.61 21.22
N PRO A 109 -1.35 6.41 21.36
CA PRO A 109 -1.71 5.25 20.54
C PRO A 109 -3.19 4.85 20.65
N SER A 110 -3.88 5.26 21.72
CA SER A 110 -5.33 5.06 21.90
C SER A 110 -6.21 5.77 20.87
N LEU A 111 -5.68 6.72 20.09
CA LEU A 111 -6.41 7.34 18.98
C LEU A 111 -6.01 6.77 17.60
N THR A 112 -5.30 5.64 17.57
CA THR A 112 -4.95 4.94 16.33
C THR A 112 -5.90 3.75 16.16
N THR A 113 -6.45 3.57 14.96
CA THR A 113 -7.32 2.40 14.68
C THR A 113 -6.50 1.11 14.71
N ALA A 114 -7.17 -0.01 15.01
CA ALA A 114 -6.50 -1.31 15.16
C ALA A 114 -5.72 -1.73 13.90
N ASP A 115 -6.19 -1.31 12.72
CA ASP A 115 -5.65 -1.56 11.38
C ASP A 115 -4.77 -0.42 10.83
N LEU A 116 -4.53 0.64 11.61
CA LEU A 116 -3.86 1.88 11.17
C LEU A 116 -4.60 2.66 10.06
N GLY A 117 -5.81 2.29 9.69
CA GLY A 117 -6.60 2.90 8.63
C GLY A 117 -6.89 4.40 8.81
N ASN A 118 -6.75 4.95 10.01
CA ASN A 118 -6.88 6.38 10.26
C ASN A 118 -5.57 7.19 10.13
N ILE A 119 -4.46 6.58 9.72
CA ILE A 119 -3.18 7.28 9.49
C ILE A 119 -3.19 7.97 8.11
N ARG A 120 -2.70 9.22 8.05
CA ARG A 120 -2.50 10.00 6.83
C ARG A 120 -1.11 10.64 6.82
N PHE A 121 -0.57 10.85 5.62
CA PHE A 121 0.73 11.47 5.41
C PHE A 121 0.57 12.78 4.61
N TYR A 122 1.33 13.81 4.99
CA TYR A 122 1.28 15.14 4.38
C TYR A 122 2.68 15.67 4.08
N GLU A 123 2.84 16.31 2.92
CA GLU A 123 3.98 17.20 2.62
C GLU A 123 3.44 18.64 2.62
N GLY A 124 3.79 19.40 3.66
CA GLY A 124 3.16 20.70 3.90
C GLY A 124 1.64 20.56 4.06
N PRO A 125 0.81 21.28 3.29
CA PRO A 125 -0.65 21.17 3.33
C PRO A 125 -1.23 20.04 2.45
N SER A 126 -0.40 19.36 1.65
CA SER A 126 -0.85 18.40 0.65
C SER A 126 -0.86 16.98 1.21
N GLU A 127 -2.03 16.33 1.17
CA GLU A 127 -2.16 14.92 1.50
C GLU A 127 -1.48 14.05 0.45
N LEU A 128 -0.76 13.03 0.91
CA LEU A 128 0.02 12.13 0.08
C LEU A 128 -0.68 10.77 -0.03
N TYR A 129 -0.61 10.17 -1.23
CA TYR A 129 -1.00 8.78 -1.38
C TYR A 129 -0.06 7.89 -0.58
N SER A 130 -0.65 7.00 0.22
CA SER A 130 0.05 6.07 1.09
C SER A 130 -0.58 4.68 1.05
N TRP A 131 0.27 3.67 1.23
CA TRP A 131 -0.11 2.27 1.15
C TRP A 131 0.66 1.45 2.19
N CYS A 132 -0.06 0.86 3.13
CA CYS A 132 0.53 0.03 4.19
C CYS A 132 0.83 -1.37 3.66
N GLU A 133 2.09 -1.75 3.59
CA GLU A 133 2.52 -3.01 3.02
C GLU A 133 2.46 -4.19 4.00
N SER A 134 2.87 -3.93 5.24
CA SER A 134 3.05 -4.94 6.28
C SER A 134 3.05 -4.29 7.66
N GLY A 135 2.74 -5.09 8.68
CA GLY A 135 2.68 -4.60 10.07
C GLY A 135 1.59 -3.54 10.27
N CYS A 136 0.52 -3.58 9.48
CA CYS A 136 -0.59 -2.63 9.44
C CYS A 136 -1.55 -2.82 10.63
N GLY A 137 -1.00 -2.96 11.82
CA GLY A 137 -1.76 -3.12 13.05
C GLY A 137 -1.13 -2.32 14.17
N VAL A 138 -1.97 -1.75 15.05
CA VAL A 138 -1.50 -0.93 16.18
C VAL A 138 -0.56 -1.67 17.13
N ASN A 139 -0.64 -2.99 17.17
CA ASN A 139 0.22 -3.84 18.00
C ASN A 139 1.48 -4.34 17.28
N SER A 140 1.74 -3.89 16.04
CA SER A 140 2.99 -4.23 15.34
C SER A 140 4.18 -3.55 16.01
N THR A 141 5.38 -4.12 15.86
CA THR A 141 6.65 -3.48 16.24
C THR A 141 7.29 -2.71 15.10
N ALA A 142 6.81 -2.94 13.87
CA ALA A 142 7.22 -2.23 12.68
C ALA A 142 6.06 -2.27 11.66
N ALA A 143 5.46 -1.11 11.39
CA ALA A 143 4.62 -0.90 10.22
C ALA A 143 5.51 -0.43 9.06
N VAL A 144 5.19 -0.84 7.84
CA VAL A 144 5.87 -0.39 6.62
C VAL A 144 4.85 0.26 5.71
N PHE A 145 5.01 1.56 5.47
CA PHE A 145 4.20 2.34 4.54
C PHE A 145 5.04 2.77 3.35
N TRP A 146 4.42 2.74 2.17
CA TRP A 146 4.92 3.42 0.98
C TRP A 146 4.16 4.71 0.79
N VAL A 147 4.87 5.83 0.67
CA VAL A 147 4.30 7.17 0.50
C VAL A 147 4.78 7.78 -0.81
N ARG A 148 3.85 8.22 -1.65
CA ARG A 148 4.17 8.86 -2.94
C ARG A 148 4.50 10.33 -2.74
N LEU A 149 5.75 10.70 -2.96
CA LEU A 149 6.25 12.08 -3.00
C LEU A 149 6.15 12.63 -4.42
N PRO A 150 5.26 13.60 -4.71
CA PRO A 150 5.06 14.11 -6.06
C PRO A 150 6.32 14.74 -6.66
N SER A 151 7.12 15.43 -5.83
CA SER A 151 8.29 16.19 -6.24
C SER A 151 9.61 15.43 -6.10
N GLY A 152 9.58 14.19 -5.61
CA GLY A 152 10.80 13.47 -5.22
C GLY A 152 11.55 14.17 -4.08
N ILE A 153 12.86 13.90 -3.98
CA ILE A 153 13.74 14.47 -2.95
C ILE A 153 15.01 14.95 -3.67
N PRO A 154 15.36 16.24 -3.59
CA PRO A 154 16.58 16.77 -4.18
C PRO A 154 17.85 16.08 -3.67
N ALA A 155 18.95 16.27 -4.39
CA ALA A 155 20.26 15.77 -3.98
C ALA A 155 20.75 16.45 -2.69
N ASN A 156 21.37 15.69 -1.80
CA ASN A 156 21.95 16.20 -0.54
C ASN A 156 20.97 17.07 0.27
N SER A 157 19.70 16.69 0.32
CA SER A 157 18.63 17.49 0.94
C SER A 157 17.76 16.68 1.89
N LEU A 158 17.02 17.41 2.72
CA LEU A 158 16.00 16.87 3.61
C LEU A 158 14.60 17.24 3.10
N THR A 159 13.67 16.31 3.21
CA THR A 159 12.23 16.54 3.02
C THR A 159 11.48 16.09 4.27
N SER A 160 10.47 16.85 4.69
CA SER A 160 9.63 16.51 5.84
C SER A 160 8.29 15.94 5.40
N VAL A 161 7.91 14.79 5.95
CA VAL A 161 6.58 14.21 5.80
C VAL A 161 5.93 14.12 7.18
N ASN A 162 4.76 14.72 7.32
CA ASN A 162 3.99 14.70 8.56
C ASN A 162 3.00 13.55 8.54
N LEU A 163 3.04 12.72 9.57
CA LEU A 163 2.00 11.76 9.87
C LEU A 163 0.96 12.42 10.78
N THR A 164 -0.29 12.36 10.35
CA THR A 164 -1.46 12.79 11.09
C THR A 164 -2.38 11.58 11.28
N ARG A 165 -3.18 11.61 12.35
CA ARG A 165 -4.28 10.66 12.52
C ARG A 165 -5.61 11.38 12.40
N PHE A 166 -6.53 10.72 11.73
CA PHE A 166 -7.92 11.13 11.68
C PHE A 166 -8.67 10.56 12.89
N SER A 167 -9.96 10.86 12.97
CA SER A 167 -10.84 10.26 13.98
C SER A 167 -10.67 8.73 14.05
N ILE A 168 -10.84 8.13 15.22
CA ILE A 168 -10.86 6.67 15.39
C ILE A 168 -12.01 5.98 14.61
N LEU A 169 -12.96 6.77 14.11
CA LEU A 169 -14.03 6.30 13.23
C LEU A 169 -13.64 6.35 11.74
N ALA A 170 -12.51 7.00 11.42
CA ALA A 170 -11.98 7.01 10.07
C ALA A 170 -11.37 5.64 9.73
N ASN A 171 -11.41 5.30 8.45
CA ASN A 171 -10.82 4.09 7.89
C ASN A 171 -9.93 4.50 6.69
N TYR A 172 -9.30 3.54 6.04
CA TYR A 172 -8.69 3.69 4.72
C TYR A 172 -9.65 4.35 3.71
N ASP A 173 -9.09 5.12 2.78
CA ASP A 173 -9.81 5.90 1.77
C ASP A 173 -9.03 6.00 0.45
N SER A 174 -9.31 6.99 -0.40
CA SER A 174 -8.60 7.15 -1.66
C SER A 174 -7.11 7.47 -1.49
N TYR A 175 -6.73 8.16 -0.41
CA TYR A 175 -5.36 8.59 -0.13
C TYR A 175 -4.58 7.59 0.71
N ALA A 176 -5.23 6.82 1.57
CA ALA A 176 -4.58 5.79 2.38
C ALA A 176 -5.21 4.42 2.13
N GLY A 177 -4.37 3.42 1.85
CA GLY A 177 -4.79 2.03 1.72
C GLY A 177 -3.78 1.05 2.29
N GLU A 178 -4.00 -0.22 2.04
CA GLU A 178 -3.14 -1.32 2.50
C GLU A 178 -2.99 -2.43 1.45
N ALA A 179 -2.00 -3.28 1.66
CA ALA A 179 -1.77 -4.43 0.79
C ALA A 179 -2.98 -5.38 0.77
N PRO A 180 -3.33 -5.93 -0.41
CA PRO A 180 -4.63 -6.54 -0.65
C PRO A 180 -4.90 -7.76 0.23
N GLN A 181 -3.85 -8.48 0.63
CA GLN A 181 -3.92 -9.66 1.49
C GLN A 181 -4.12 -9.34 2.99
N LEU A 182 -4.05 -8.07 3.39
CA LEU A 182 -4.18 -7.66 4.79
C LEU A 182 -5.64 -7.44 5.19
N SER A 183 -6.47 -7.01 4.23
CA SER A 183 -7.90 -6.83 4.44
C SER A 183 -8.63 -8.18 4.60
N SER A 184 -9.70 -8.18 5.39
CA SER A 184 -10.57 -9.37 5.56
C SER A 184 -11.19 -9.86 4.24
N SER A 185 -11.53 -8.91 3.37
CA SER A 185 -11.90 -9.14 1.98
C SER A 185 -10.77 -8.66 1.10
N TYR A 186 -10.25 -9.52 0.24
CA TYR A 186 -9.06 -9.23 -0.56
C TYR A 186 -9.21 -7.93 -1.36
N GLY A 187 -8.26 -7.00 -1.17
CA GLY A 187 -8.22 -5.73 -1.89
C GLY A 187 -9.27 -4.70 -1.47
N GLN A 188 -10.01 -4.92 -0.37
CA GLN A 188 -11.06 -4.00 0.09
C GLN A 188 -10.57 -2.56 0.30
N HIS A 189 -9.34 -2.41 0.80
CA HIS A 189 -8.71 -1.13 1.12
C HIS A 189 -7.46 -0.87 0.28
N ASP A 190 -7.26 -1.60 -0.81
CA ASP A 190 -6.05 -1.50 -1.60
C ASP A 190 -6.09 -0.31 -2.57
N ASN A 191 -5.15 0.63 -2.39
CA ASN A 191 -4.96 1.80 -3.24
C ASN A 191 -3.56 1.84 -3.89
N GLY A 192 -2.84 0.71 -3.99
CA GLY A 192 -1.47 0.66 -4.48
C GLY A 192 -1.25 1.33 -5.84
N ALA A 193 -2.27 1.29 -6.72
CA ALA A 193 -2.27 1.97 -8.02
C ALA A 193 -2.11 3.50 -7.94
N ASN A 194 -2.46 4.13 -6.80
CA ASN A 194 -2.25 5.56 -6.60
C ASN A 194 -0.84 5.89 -6.09
N VAL A 195 -0.12 4.90 -5.56
CA VAL A 195 1.22 5.07 -4.97
C VAL A 195 2.33 4.76 -5.98
N PHE A 196 2.21 3.63 -6.69
CA PHE A 196 3.26 3.10 -7.56
C PHE A 196 3.10 3.55 -9.02
N ALA A 197 4.19 3.46 -9.80
CA ALA A 197 4.15 3.79 -11.24
C ALA A 197 3.36 2.74 -12.03
N PHE A 198 3.44 1.49 -11.59
CA PHE A 198 2.62 0.37 -12.03
C PHE A 198 2.20 -0.42 -10.79
N TYR A 199 0.97 -0.95 -10.79
CA TYR A 199 0.47 -1.81 -9.73
C TYR A 199 -0.67 -2.68 -10.24
N ASP A 200 -0.64 -3.96 -9.88
CA ASP A 200 -1.77 -4.87 -10.05
C ASP A 200 -1.82 -5.85 -8.87
N ASN A 201 -2.99 -5.97 -8.24
CA ASN A 201 -3.25 -6.89 -7.14
C ASN A 201 -4.00 -8.16 -7.58
N PHE A 202 -4.35 -8.28 -8.86
CA PHE A 202 -5.03 -9.43 -9.42
C PHE A 202 -6.36 -9.75 -8.70
N ALA A 203 -7.08 -8.71 -8.25
CA ALA A 203 -8.38 -8.86 -7.61
C ALA A 203 -9.48 -9.22 -8.62
N GLU A 204 -9.35 -8.80 -9.87
CA GLU A 204 -10.28 -9.14 -10.94
C GLU A 204 -10.27 -10.63 -11.27
N ARG A 205 -11.39 -11.17 -11.78
CA ARG A 205 -11.49 -12.60 -12.15
C ARG A 205 -10.95 -12.93 -13.55
N LYS A 206 -10.47 -11.93 -14.29
CA LYS A 206 -9.92 -12.07 -15.64
C LYS A 206 -8.68 -11.20 -15.77
N LEU A 207 -7.68 -11.71 -16.49
CA LEU A 207 -6.45 -10.96 -16.74
C LEU A 207 -6.76 -9.82 -17.68
N ASP A 208 -6.44 -8.59 -17.29
CA ASP A 208 -6.59 -7.44 -18.18
C ASP A 208 -5.53 -7.47 -19.28
N THR A 209 -5.94 -7.81 -20.49
CA THR A 209 -5.07 -7.89 -21.67
C THR A 209 -4.53 -6.55 -22.17
N ARG A 210 -5.03 -5.43 -21.64
CA ARG A 210 -4.45 -4.10 -21.91
C ARG A 210 -3.22 -3.85 -21.03
N THR A 211 -3.19 -4.48 -19.87
CA THR A 211 -2.13 -4.36 -18.87
C THR A 211 -1.10 -5.48 -19.05
N TRP A 212 -1.55 -6.69 -19.36
CA TRP A 212 -0.72 -7.89 -19.46
C TRP A 212 -0.85 -8.60 -20.81
N SER A 213 0.28 -9.09 -21.31
CA SER A 213 0.39 -10.01 -22.42
C SER A 213 0.70 -11.42 -21.89
N LEU A 214 0.13 -12.45 -22.52
CA LEU A 214 0.48 -13.84 -22.24
C LEU A 214 1.76 -14.21 -22.99
N THR A 215 2.72 -14.83 -22.30
CA THR A 215 3.88 -15.42 -22.97
C THR A 215 3.44 -16.69 -23.73
N THR A 216 3.85 -16.82 -24.99
CA THR A 216 3.32 -17.78 -25.99
C THR A 216 3.29 -19.25 -25.50
N ASN A 217 2.26 -20.00 -25.92
CA ASN A 217 1.95 -21.41 -25.60
C ASN A 217 1.35 -21.69 -24.21
N SER A 218 0.77 -20.68 -23.56
CA SER A 218 0.04 -20.86 -22.30
C SER A 218 -1.21 -21.74 -22.49
N ILE A 219 -1.08 -23.05 -22.24
CA ILE A 219 -2.21 -23.98 -22.09
C ILE A 219 -2.71 -23.84 -20.64
N GLY A 220 -3.51 -22.80 -20.39
CA GLY A 220 -4.05 -22.50 -19.06
C GLY A 220 -4.13 -21.00 -18.83
N ALA A 221 -5.29 -20.53 -18.34
CA ALA A 221 -5.41 -19.16 -17.86
C ALA A 221 -4.86 -19.10 -16.43
N PRO A 222 -4.08 -18.05 -16.08
CA PRO A 222 -3.77 -17.81 -14.68
C PRO A 222 -5.07 -17.78 -13.86
N ALA A 223 -5.08 -18.47 -12.72
CA ALA A 223 -6.26 -18.43 -11.85
C ALA A 223 -6.25 -17.13 -11.06
N LEU A 224 -7.39 -16.44 -11.08
CA LEU A 224 -7.59 -15.16 -10.44
C LEU A 224 -8.77 -15.23 -9.46
N GLY A 225 -8.67 -14.52 -8.35
CA GLY A 225 -9.68 -14.57 -7.28
C GLY A 225 -9.12 -14.20 -5.91
N GLY A 226 -8.35 -13.12 -5.86
CA GLY A 226 -7.60 -12.70 -4.67
C GLY A 226 -6.09 -12.88 -4.80
N GLY A 227 -5.56 -12.58 -5.99
CA GLY A 227 -4.17 -12.87 -6.36
C GLY A 227 -4.07 -13.58 -7.71
N LEU A 228 -2.85 -13.85 -8.13
CA LEU A 228 -2.50 -14.53 -9.39
C LEU A 228 -1.86 -15.88 -9.09
N THR A 229 -2.34 -16.95 -9.72
CA THR A 229 -1.65 -18.25 -9.72
C THR A 229 -1.24 -18.64 -11.12
N ILE A 230 0.05 -18.94 -11.30
CA ILE A 230 0.62 -19.50 -12.53
C ILE A 230 1.06 -20.93 -12.22
N ALA A 231 0.51 -21.90 -12.94
CA ALA A 231 0.81 -23.32 -12.72
C ALA A 231 0.99 -24.07 -14.03
N THR A 232 1.97 -24.99 -14.08
CA THR A 232 2.22 -25.81 -15.27
C THR A 232 1.27 -26.99 -15.40
N ASN A 233 0.71 -27.50 -14.29
CA ASN A 233 -0.19 -28.67 -14.29
C ASN A 233 0.34 -29.87 -15.11
N GLY A 234 1.67 -30.06 -15.11
CA GLY A 234 2.34 -31.17 -15.81
C GLY A 234 2.64 -30.90 -17.28
N LEU A 235 2.25 -29.74 -17.81
CA LEU A 235 2.47 -29.35 -19.19
C LEU A 235 3.94 -29.03 -19.47
N ASN A 236 4.40 -29.40 -20.66
CA ASN A 236 5.69 -29.00 -21.21
C ASN A 236 5.52 -27.67 -21.96
N ALA A 237 5.27 -26.59 -21.23
CA ALA A 237 4.99 -25.27 -21.77
C ALA A 237 5.63 -24.17 -20.91
N THR A 238 5.92 -23.04 -21.54
CA THR A 238 6.21 -21.79 -20.82
C THR A 238 4.89 -21.06 -20.59
N LEU A 239 4.56 -20.79 -19.33
CA LEU A 239 3.37 -20.03 -18.93
C LEU A 239 3.80 -18.80 -18.18
N GLY A 240 3.21 -17.66 -18.49
CA GLY A 240 3.59 -16.42 -17.86
C GLY A 240 2.83 -15.23 -18.41
N ILE A 241 2.99 -14.12 -17.70
CA ILE A 241 2.46 -12.83 -18.09
C ILE A 241 3.59 -11.82 -18.11
N ALA A 242 3.50 -10.86 -19.01
CA ALA A 242 4.40 -9.71 -19.07
C ALA A 242 3.59 -8.43 -19.27
N THR A 243 3.98 -7.35 -18.60
CA THR A 243 3.38 -6.03 -18.79
C THR A 243 3.43 -5.61 -20.25
N VAL A 244 2.34 -5.02 -20.76
CA VAL A 244 2.29 -4.46 -22.12
C VAL A 244 3.14 -3.18 -22.20
N GLU A 245 3.05 -2.35 -21.16
CA GLU A 245 3.90 -1.18 -20.99
C GLU A 245 5.34 -1.60 -20.62
N SER A 246 6.31 -0.82 -21.07
CA SER A 246 7.72 -0.99 -20.73
C SER A 246 8.19 0.13 -19.81
N PHE A 247 9.03 -0.21 -18.84
CA PHE A 247 9.67 0.70 -17.90
C PHE A 247 11.18 0.61 -18.09
N ASP A 248 11.93 1.69 -17.83
CA ASP A 248 13.39 1.65 -17.95
C ASP A 248 14.02 0.99 -16.70
N PRO A 249 14.75 -0.14 -16.82
CA PRO A 249 15.37 -0.82 -15.68
C PRO A 249 16.47 -0.05 -14.97
N LEU A 250 16.97 1.04 -15.55
CA LEU A 250 17.90 1.98 -14.89
C LEU A 250 17.19 3.02 -14.02
N THR A 251 15.88 3.16 -14.22
CA THR A 251 15.03 4.19 -13.61
C THR A 251 14.05 3.58 -12.61
N TYR A 252 13.71 2.30 -12.77
CA TYR A 252 12.67 1.62 -11.99
C TYR A 252 13.12 0.31 -11.36
N VAL A 253 12.52 0.01 -10.21
CA VAL A 253 12.59 -1.29 -9.55
C VAL A 253 11.30 -2.04 -9.79
N TYR A 254 11.44 -3.28 -10.26
CA TYR A 254 10.36 -4.21 -10.54
C TYR A 254 10.16 -5.10 -9.32
N GLU A 255 8.93 -5.22 -8.85
CA GLU A 255 8.64 -5.98 -7.64
C GLU A 255 7.39 -6.87 -7.79
N ALA A 256 7.43 -8.03 -7.14
CA ALA A 256 6.28 -8.92 -7.02
C ALA A 256 6.29 -9.61 -5.66
N LYS A 257 5.13 -9.70 -5.00
CA LYS A 257 4.99 -10.45 -3.76
C LYS A 257 4.38 -11.82 -4.05
N GLY A 258 5.17 -12.88 -3.90
CA GLY A 258 4.75 -14.23 -4.28
C GLY A 258 5.44 -15.36 -3.52
N ALA A 259 4.98 -16.58 -3.77
CA ALA A 259 5.47 -17.81 -3.15
C ALA A 259 5.44 -18.98 -4.14
N LEU A 260 6.43 -19.87 -4.04
CA LEU A 260 6.39 -21.16 -4.73
C LEU A 260 5.46 -22.10 -3.95
N THR A 261 4.33 -22.46 -4.55
CA THR A 261 3.29 -23.25 -3.87
C THR A 261 3.39 -24.74 -4.15
N SER A 262 3.98 -25.14 -5.28
CA SER A 262 4.33 -26.54 -5.52
C SER A 262 5.48 -26.65 -6.52
N LEU A 263 6.28 -27.71 -6.37
CA LEU A 263 7.32 -28.11 -7.31
C LEU A 263 7.54 -29.63 -7.19
N SER A 264 7.17 -30.39 -8.22
CA SER A 264 7.19 -31.86 -8.20
C SER A 264 8.29 -32.49 -9.03
N GLN A 265 8.92 -31.76 -9.96
CA GLN A 265 10.04 -32.24 -10.79
C GLN A 265 11.05 -31.12 -11.05
N SER A 266 12.27 -31.53 -11.37
CA SER A 266 13.48 -30.71 -11.41
C SER A 266 13.66 -29.87 -12.67
N SER A 267 12.81 -30.06 -13.67
CA SER A 267 12.93 -29.51 -15.02
C SER A 267 11.97 -28.35 -15.31
N SER A 268 11.03 -28.04 -14.41
CA SER A 268 10.30 -26.76 -14.42
C SER A 268 11.10 -25.68 -13.72
N VAL A 269 11.11 -24.48 -14.30
CA VAL A 269 11.89 -23.31 -13.85
C VAL A 269 10.90 -22.20 -13.46
N PRO A 270 10.51 -22.11 -12.17
CA PRO A 270 9.68 -21.02 -11.70
C PRO A 270 10.45 -19.69 -11.80
N GLN A 271 9.78 -18.62 -12.21
CA GLN A 271 10.36 -17.28 -12.34
C GLN A 271 9.54 -16.35 -11.44
N PHE A 272 10.05 -16.06 -10.24
CA PHE A 272 9.36 -15.18 -9.30
C PHE A 272 9.12 -13.81 -9.93
N ILE A 273 10.13 -13.26 -10.58
CA ILE A 273 10.03 -12.03 -11.34
C ILE A 273 11.10 -12.00 -12.42
N GLN A 274 10.81 -11.34 -13.54
CA GLN A 274 11.69 -11.18 -14.67
C GLN A 274 11.54 -9.77 -15.27
N ILE A 275 12.62 -9.23 -15.80
CA ILE A 275 12.63 -8.05 -16.66
C ILE A 275 12.91 -8.54 -18.08
N LEU A 276 11.97 -8.37 -19.00
CA LEU A 276 12.13 -8.72 -20.42
C LEU A 276 12.49 -7.46 -21.23
N GLY A 277 13.59 -7.48 -21.98
CA GLY A 277 13.95 -6.39 -22.88
C GLY A 277 13.13 -6.43 -24.18
N SER A 278 12.57 -5.30 -24.63
CA SER A 278 11.84 -5.24 -25.90
C SER A 278 12.76 -5.52 -27.10
N GLY A 279 12.29 -6.35 -28.04
CA GLY A 279 12.96 -6.59 -29.33
C GLY A 279 14.30 -7.33 -29.27
N THR A 280 14.75 -7.75 -28.09
CA THR A 280 16.00 -8.47 -27.86
C THR A 280 15.73 -9.77 -27.12
N ARG A 281 16.63 -10.76 -27.21
CA ARG A 281 16.50 -12.04 -26.48
C ARG A 281 16.85 -11.93 -24.99
N GLN A 282 16.89 -10.70 -24.47
CA GLN A 282 17.52 -10.32 -23.22
C GLN A 282 16.52 -10.30 -22.07
N SER A 283 16.92 -10.88 -20.94
CA SER A 283 16.14 -10.80 -19.72
C SER A 283 17.02 -10.77 -18.48
N ILE A 284 16.47 -10.31 -17.37
CA ILE A 284 17.00 -10.54 -16.02
C ILE A 284 15.93 -11.31 -15.27
N THR A 285 16.25 -12.47 -14.70
CA THR A 285 15.26 -13.32 -14.02
C THR A 285 15.62 -13.50 -12.55
N LEU A 286 14.63 -13.72 -11.68
CA LEU A 286 14.83 -14.19 -10.31
C LEU A 286 14.02 -15.48 -10.11
N CYS A 287 14.68 -16.57 -9.73
CA CYS A 287 14.08 -17.91 -9.65
C CYS A 287 14.54 -18.69 -8.40
N PRO A 288 13.74 -19.67 -7.91
CA PRO A 288 14.13 -20.56 -6.83
C PRO A 288 15.10 -21.64 -7.31
N LYS A 289 15.97 -22.15 -6.42
CA LYS A 289 16.88 -23.26 -6.73
C LYS A 289 16.13 -24.60 -6.87
N THR A 290 16.40 -25.33 -7.95
CA THR A 290 15.87 -26.69 -8.22
C THR A 290 16.97 -27.62 -8.75
N SER A 291 16.71 -28.93 -8.85
CA SER A 291 17.74 -29.95 -9.14
C SER A 291 18.10 -30.19 -10.61
N SER A 292 17.41 -29.59 -11.61
CA SER A 292 17.81 -29.78 -13.02
C SER A 292 17.87 -28.52 -13.87
N VAL A 293 17.13 -27.45 -13.57
CA VAL A 293 17.36 -26.14 -14.21
C VAL A 293 16.91 -25.02 -13.25
N CYS A 294 17.91 -24.49 -12.53
CA CYS A 294 18.04 -23.18 -11.88
C CYS A 294 19.43 -23.25 -11.19
N LEU A 295 20.51 -23.07 -11.95
CA LEU A 295 21.91 -23.17 -11.48
C LEU A 295 22.35 -22.08 -10.47
N SER A 296 21.69 -21.95 -9.30
CA SER A 296 22.14 -21.29 -8.03
C SER A 296 21.00 -20.56 -7.27
N ASN A 297 21.28 -20.21 -6.00
CA ASN A 297 20.40 -19.65 -4.97
C ASN A 297 20.00 -18.17 -5.22
N VAL A 298 19.32 -17.89 -6.34
CA VAL A 298 19.18 -16.60 -7.05
C VAL A 298 20.17 -16.53 -8.21
N ILE A 299 19.64 -16.68 -9.43
CA ILE A 299 20.37 -16.40 -10.66
C ILE A 299 19.62 -15.30 -11.39
N MET A 300 20.31 -14.18 -11.62
CA MET A 300 19.97 -13.28 -12.71
C MET A 300 20.40 -13.93 -14.02
N GLU A 301 19.48 -14.65 -14.66
CA GLU A 301 19.78 -15.32 -15.92
C GLU A 301 19.58 -14.34 -17.07
N LEU A 302 20.63 -14.21 -17.87
CA LEU A 302 20.79 -13.17 -18.87
C LEU A 302 20.94 -13.83 -20.24
N ASN A 303 19.81 -13.97 -20.94
CA ASN A 303 19.77 -14.71 -22.21
C ASN A 303 20.16 -13.81 -23.39
N ALA A 304 21.02 -14.30 -24.30
CA ALA A 304 21.31 -13.63 -25.57
C ALA A 304 20.94 -14.51 -26.79
N THR A 305 20.81 -15.82 -26.61
CA THR A 305 20.53 -16.80 -27.67
C THR A 305 19.84 -18.03 -27.08
N ALA A 306 19.16 -18.84 -27.89
CA ALA A 306 18.28 -19.94 -27.49
C ALA A 306 18.94 -21.16 -26.80
N ASP A 307 20.09 -21.00 -26.15
CA ASP A 307 20.82 -22.06 -25.47
C ASP A 307 21.16 -21.66 -24.03
N ILE A 308 20.78 -22.54 -23.10
CA ILE A 308 20.99 -22.42 -21.66
C ILE A 308 22.51 -22.47 -21.39
N ALA A 309 23.11 -21.38 -20.92
CA ALA A 309 24.53 -21.32 -20.53
C ALA A 309 24.76 -20.30 -19.38
N PRO A 310 25.83 -20.47 -18.56
CA PRO A 310 25.75 -20.45 -17.10
C PRO A 310 25.74 -19.07 -16.42
N ALA A 311 25.11 -19.07 -15.25
CA ALA A 311 25.01 -18.01 -14.26
C ALA A 311 26.37 -17.47 -13.74
N SER A 312 26.48 -16.15 -13.59
CA SER A 312 27.35 -15.53 -12.57
C SER A 312 26.55 -15.38 -11.28
N ALA A 313 26.82 -16.25 -10.30
CA ALA A 313 26.00 -16.46 -9.10
C ALA A 313 26.27 -15.47 -7.96
N VAL A 314 25.23 -15.03 -7.24
CA VAL A 314 25.31 -14.56 -5.84
C VAL A 314 24.11 -15.08 -5.04
N TYR A 315 24.36 -15.53 -3.80
CA TYR A 315 23.56 -16.53 -3.08
C TYR A 315 22.73 -15.94 -1.92
N SER A 316 21.46 -16.34 -1.80
CA SER A 316 20.72 -16.35 -0.52
C SER A 316 19.77 -17.55 -0.42
N ASN A 317 19.79 -18.24 0.72
CA ASN A 317 19.13 -19.54 0.94
C ASN A 317 17.62 -19.34 1.20
N SER A 318 16.77 -19.50 0.19
CA SER A 318 15.31 -19.44 0.36
C SER A 318 14.63 -20.55 -0.44
N THR A 319 14.12 -21.55 0.27
CA THR A 319 13.12 -22.48 -0.24
C THR A 319 11.76 -21.81 -0.06
N ALA A 320 11.38 -20.90 -0.95
CA ALA A 320 10.27 -19.98 -0.71
C ALA A 320 8.87 -20.63 -0.82
N ALA A 321 8.53 -21.50 0.13
CA ALA A 321 7.15 -21.90 0.40
C ALA A 321 6.34 -20.75 1.04
N SER A 322 7.01 -19.69 1.47
CA SER A 322 6.41 -18.48 2.05
C SER A 322 6.38 -17.32 1.05
N TYR A 323 5.46 -16.38 1.26
CA TYR A 323 5.35 -15.18 0.46
C TYR A 323 6.47 -14.19 0.82
N HIS A 324 7.21 -13.77 -0.20
CA HIS A 324 8.25 -12.74 -0.09
C HIS A 324 8.04 -11.66 -1.15
N THR A 325 8.53 -10.45 -0.87
CA THR A 325 8.64 -9.40 -1.88
C THR A 325 9.96 -9.56 -2.61
N TYR A 326 9.88 -9.91 -3.89
CA TYR A 326 11.01 -10.04 -4.80
C TYR A 326 11.22 -8.75 -5.56
N SER A 327 12.46 -8.26 -5.63
CA SER A 327 12.81 -7.02 -6.34
C SER A 327 13.91 -7.26 -7.35
N LEU A 328 13.82 -6.63 -8.53
CA LEU A 328 14.81 -6.64 -9.60
C LEU A 328 14.99 -5.25 -10.23
N TRP A 329 16.23 -4.89 -10.55
CA TRP A 329 16.56 -3.66 -11.31
C TRP A 329 17.97 -3.73 -11.90
N ALA A 330 18.31 -2.73 -12.71
CA ALA A 330 19.65 -2.57 -13.27
C ALA A 330 20.29 -1.24 -12.82
N THR A 331 21.61 -1.19 -12.90
CA THR A 331 22.40 0.04 -12.89
C THR A 331 23.24 0.09 -14.15
N LEU A 332 23.96 1.19 -14.38
CA LEU A 332 24.88 1.30 -15.52
C LEU A 332 25.95 0.18 -15.59
N TYR A 333 26.19 -0.53 -14.49
CA TYR A 333 27.32 -1.46 -14.36
C TYR A 333 26.93 -2.86 -13.87
N ASP A 334 25.76 -3.00 -13.24
CA ASP A 334 25.35 -4.23 -12.58
C ASP A 334 23.84 -4.44 -12.65
N THR A 335 23.41 -5.67 -12.40
CA THR A 335 22.02 -6.00 -12.11
C THR A 335 21.89 -6.37 -10.65
N ARG A 336 20.74 -6.06 -10.06
CA ARG A 336 20.51 -6.22 -8.62
C ARG A 336 19.19 -6.93 -8.35
N ALA A 337 19.22 -7.76 -7.33
CA ALA A 337 18.05 -8.43 -6.79
C ALA A 337 17.98 -8.27 -5.28
N GLN A 338 16.78 -8.27 -4.73
CA GLN A 338 16.55 -8.19 -3.28
C GLN A 338 15.30 -8.99 -2.90
N ILE A 339 15.31 -9.55 -1.70
CA ILE A 339 14.16 -10.23 -1.09
C ILE A 339 13.83 -9.50 0.21
N ASP A 340 12.57 -9.12 0.40
CA ASP A 340 12.04 -8.44 1.60
C ASP A 340 12.88 -7.23 2.06
N TYR A 341 13.36 -6.46 1.10
CA TYR A 341 14.26 -5.31 1.32
C TYR A 341 15.52 -5.62 2.14
N GLY A 342 15.97 -6.88 2.14
CA GLY A 342 17.18 -7.33 2.80
C GLY A 342 18.47 -6.85 2.10
N SER A 343 19.57 -7.58 2.27
CA SER A 343 20.80 -7.24 1.54
C SER A 343 20.63 -7.46 0.03
N ASN A 344 21.19 -6.54 -0.76
CA ASN A 344 21.17 -6.65 -2.22
C ASN A 344 22.11 -7.76 -2.70
N VAL A 345 21.63 -8.53 -3.66
CA VAL A 345 22.41 -9.50 -4.43
C VAL A 345 22.85 -8.80 -5.72
N LEU A 346 24.16 -8.68 -5.92
CA LEU A 346 24.76 -7.98 -7.05
C LEU A 346 25.25 -8.98 -8.10
N ASN A 347 25.00 -8.72 -9.38
CA ASN A 347 25.64 -9.44 -10.48
C ASN A 347 26.35 -8.44 -11.38
N GLN A 348 27.69 -8.52 -11.39
CA GLN A 348 28.52 -7.69 -12.24
C GLN A 348 28.64 -8.33 -13.63
N GLY A 349 27.91 -7.75 -14.57
CA GLY A 349 28.00 -8.05 -15.99
C GLY A 349 27.62 -6.79 -16.76
N ASN A 350 28.31 -6.53 -17.87
CA ASN A 350 28.10 -5.36 -18.75
C ASN A 350 26.78 -5.47 -19.52
N TYR A 351 25.66 -5.63 -18.83
CA TYR A 351 24.42 -5.96 -19.50
C TYR A 351 23.23 -5.21 -18.95
N LEU A 352 22.91 -4.18 -19.73
CA LEU A 352 21.72 -3.39 -19.60
C LEU A 352 20.67 -4.07 -20.49
N PRO A 353 19.52 -4.50 -19.94
CA PRO A 353 18.34 -4.63 -20.78
C PRO A 353 18.16 -3.29 -21.50
N SER A 354 17.60 -3.31 -22.71
CA SER A 354 17.19 -2.08 -23.39
C SER A 354 16.42 -1.16 -22.42
N ALA A 355 16.34 0.15 -22.73
CA ALA A 355 15.53 1.12 -21.96
C ALA A 355 14.01 0.79 -21.92
N TYR A 356 13.62 -0.41 -22.37
CA TYR A 356 12.28 -0.94 -22.49
C TYR A 356 12.21 -2.31 -21.80
N GLY A 357 12.14 -2.32 -20.47
CA GLY A 357 11.98 -3.51 -19.65
C GLY A 357 10.52 -3.76 -19.29
N HIS A 358 10.02 -4.96 -19.56
CA HIS A 358 8.69 -5.39 -19.13
C HIS A 358 8.79 -6.24 -17.86
N LEU A 359 7.95 -5.95 -16.86
CA LEU A 359 7.75 -6.84 -15.71
C LEU A 359 7.10 -8.13 -16.21
N ALA A 360 7.76 -9.26 -15.99
CA ALA A 360 7.24 -10.58 -16.31
C ALA A 360 7.28 -11.53 -15.11
N MET A 361 6.36 -12.47 -15.09
CA MET A 361 6.23 -13.52 -14.08
C MET A 361 5.78 -14.79 -14.77
N GLY A 362 6.30 -15.95 -14.36
CA GLY A 362 6.01 -17.16 -15.10
C GLY A 362 6.69 -18.41 -14.59
N ILE A 363 6.52 -19.47 -15.37
CA ILE A 363 7.19 -20.75 -15.22
C ILE A 363 7.58 -21.23 -16.61
N THR A 364 8.86 -21.51 -16.80
CA THR A 364 9.33 -22.24 -17.97
C THR A 364 9.27 -23.73 -17.66
N GLY A 365 8.27 -24.44 -18.17
CA GLY A 365 8.07 -25.86 -17.91
C GLY A 365 8.76 -26.73 -18.95
N LYS A 366 9.69 -27.59 -18.52
CA LYS A 366 10.00 -28.87 -19.18
C LYS A 366 9.49 -29.96 -18.26
N SER A 367 8.32 -30.56 -18.51
CA SER A 367 7.68 -31.67 -17.75
C SER A 367 7.60 -31.56 -16.21
N GLY A 368 6.40 -31.70 -15.63
CA GLY A 368 6.16 -31.76 -14.18
C GLY A 368 5.33 -30.60 -13.62
N ASN A 369 4.91 -30.70 -12.36
CA ASN A 369 4.05 -29.70 -11.71
C ASN A 369 4.91 -28.65 -11.02
N ALA A 370 4.71 -27.38 -11.39
CA ALA A 370 5.19 -26.23 -10.65
C ALA A 370 4.07 -25.20 -10.57
N SER A 371 4.00 -24.46 -9.46
CA SER A 371 2.99 -23.42 -9.24
C SER A 371 3.57 -22.27 -8.42
N ILE A 372 3.37 -21.04 -8.87
CA ILE A 372 3.70 -19.81 -8.14
C ILE A 372 2.40 -19.04 -7.92
N ALA A 373 2.22 -18.53 -6.71
CA ALA A 373 1.11 -17.64 -6.37
C ALA A 373 1.66 -16.25 -6.02
N TYR A 374 0.91 -15.21 -6.37
CA TYR A 374 1.24 -13.81 -6.15
C TYR A 374 0.07 -13.06 -5.53
N TYR A 375 0.37 -12.14 -4.62
CA TYR A 375 -0.60 -11.14 -4.18
C TYR A 375 -0.62 -9.94 -5.12
N TYR A 376 0.54 -9.36 -5.40
CA TYR A 376 0.60 -8.19 -6.28
C TYR A 376 1.92 -8.13 -7.04
N ALA A 377 1.90 -7.35 -8.11
CA ALA A 377 3.08 -6.88 -8.84
C ALA A 377 3.06 -5.36 -8.91
N ARG A 378 4.24 -4.74 -8.85
CA ARG A 378 4.37 -3.28 -8.89
C ARG A 378 5.70 -2.82 -9.46
N ILE A 379 5.74 -1.56 -9.87
CA ILE A 379 6.96 -0.89 -10.32
C ILE A 379 7.06 0.45 -9.60
N ARG A 380 8.23 0.73 -9.04
CA ARG A 380 8.53 1.98 -8.31
C ARG A 380 9.81 2.62 -8.79
N ALA A 381 9.95 3.92 -8.56
CA ALA A 381 11.19 4.63 -8.89
C ALA A 381 12.39 4.01 -8.16
N GLN A 382 13.50 3.85 -8.88
CA GLN A 382 14.75 3.40 -8.32
C GLN A 382 15.35 4.51 -7.44
N PRO A 383 15.74 4.17 -6.20
CA PRO A 383 16.40 5.16 -5.35
C PRO A 383 17.81 5.46 -5.88
N PRO A 384 18.38 6.64 -5.61
CA PRO A 384 19.71 6.99 -6.08
C PRO A 384 20.72 5.93 -5.66
N PHE A 385 21.58 5.50 -6.59
CA PHE A 385 22.56 4.41 -6.39
C PHE A 385 22.00 3.09 -5.81
N GLY A 386 20.69 2.85 -5.88
CA GLY A 386 20.04 1.68 -5.30
C GLY A 386 19.97 1.68 -3.77
N VAL A 387 20.08 2.85 -3.11
CA VAL A 387 19.95 2.99 -1.65
C VAL A 387 18.80 3.94 -1.34
N MET A 388 17.76 3.45 -0.66
CA MET A 388 16.58 4.26 -0.30
C MET A 388 16.98 5.44 0.60
N PRO A 389 16.48 6.67 0.35
CA PRO A 389 16.59 7.77 1.30
C PRO A 389 16.03 7.37 2.67
N VAL A 390 16.70 7.78 3.73
CA VAL A 390 16.40 7.32 5.10
C VAL A 390 15.32 8.20 5.71
N ALA A 391 14.19 7.60 6.10
CA ALA A 391 13.16 8.25 6.88
C ALA A 391 13.40 8.03 8.39
N SER A 392 13.53 9.10 9.15
CA SER A 392 13.68 9.06 10.61
C SER A 392 12.60 9.88 11.29
N GLN A 393 11.95 9.29 12.29
CA GLN A 393 10.99 9.98 13.15
C GLN A 393 11.72 11.01 14.05
N GLN A 394 11.14 12.20 14.19
CA GLN A 394 11.59 13.23 15.13
C GLN A 394 10.87 13.18 16.48
#